data_AF-A0A2G4YPT1-F1
#
_entry.id   AF-A0A2G4YPT1-F1
#
_cell.length_a   1.000
_cell.length_b   1.000
_cell.length_c   1.000
_cell.angle_alpha   90.00
_cell.angle_beta   90.00
_cell.angle_gamma   90.00
#
_symmetry.space_group_name_H-M   'P 1'
#
loop_
_entity.id
_entity.type
_entity.pdbx_description
1 polymer ?
#
loop_
_entity_poly.entity_id
_entity_poly.type
_entity_poly.pdbx_seq_one_letter_code
_entity_poly.pdbx_strand_id
1 'polypeptide(L)'
;MRSLNIISNLGAARVSCAALRLFFAYCLVTGIYAGLGGGVWAKDITVTDNLQQAIDRAMSGDRLLLASGRYEGAFLIEKPLALVGGGDVIIQGTGTGNVITVKAPDVTLSGLHITGSGLLLETQDSGIFLSKEATGAVVENNQLIDNLIGVYVWGAKDSVVRTNVIRGRQDLRVNERGNGVQIWNAPGAMVVGNDIQYGRDGIFVTTSKKNIFRDNIIHEVRFAVHYMYTNNSTVEGNISRHNDIGYAIMFSTHVAMIDNQSFGDEERGILFNYANHTKVIGNRVDGVDGAPGPEKCIFIYNSNKNIIQDNLLSGCDIGVQFTAGSEDNDITGNAFVDNRTQVKYVGTRWLEWSTEGRGNYWSDNSAFDLDGNGIADTVYRPNDLTDQILWRYPEAKLLVNSPAVQLLKWAQSAFPALHPGGVVDSAPLMDVPPQFIEKNNLQGK
;
A
#
# COMPACT_ATOMS: atom_id res chain seq x y z
N MET A 1 -48.72 -30.14 18.93
CA MET A 1 -49.61 -30.36 20.10
C MET A 1 -49.54 -29.11 20.98
N ARG A 2 -50.70 -28.51 21.26
CA ARG A 2 -51.01 -27.24 21.96
C ARG A 2 -50.62 -25.95 21.20
N SER A 3 -51.52 -25.24 20.49
CA SER A 3 -52.69 -24.40 20.91
C SER A 3 -52.27 -23.16 21.73
N LEU A 4 -52.72 -21.90 21.57
CA LEU A 4 -53.72 -21.17 20.76
C LEU A 4 -53.35 -19.66 21.01
N ASN A 5 -53.24 -18.78 20.00
CA ASN A 5 -54.23 -17.77 19.56
C ASN A 5 -54.53 -16.55 20.49
N ILE A 6 -54.55 -15.35 19.86
CA ILE A 6 -55.58 -14.27 19.94
C ILE A 6 -55.27 -12.92 20.67
N ILE A 7 -55.11 -11.88 19.82
CA ILE A 7 -55.84 -10.58 19.71
C ILE A 7 -55.58 -9.37 20.66
N SER A 8 -55.24 -8.25 19.98
CA SER A 8 -55.54 -6.80 20.14
C SER A 8 -55.39 -6.05 21.47
N ASN A 9 -54.79 -4.85 21.40
CA ASN A 9 -55.57 -3.60 21.60
C ASN A 9 -54.81 -2.35 21.11
N LEU A 10 -55.46 -1.58 20.24
CA LEU A 10 -55.18 -0.16 19.99
C LEU A 10 -55.79 0.65 21.15
N GLY A 11 -55.03 1.61 21.69
CA GLY A 11 -55.51 2.56 22.69
C GLY A 11 -54.93 3.94 22.45
N ALA A 12 -55.75 4.82 21.87
CA ALA A 12 -55.47 6.23 21.64
C ALA A 12 -55.37 7.01 22.95
N ALA A 13 -54.30 7.81 23.12
CA ALA A 13 -54.21 8.79 24.18
C ALA A 13 -54.75 10.15 23.70
N ARG A 14 -55.88 10.55 24.28
CA ARG A 14 -56.51 11.87 24.12
C ARG A 14 -55.71 12.92 24.89
N VAL A 15 -55.31 13.99 24.22
CA VAL A 15 -54.87 15.23 24.88
C VAL A 15 -56.12 16.05 25.22
N SER A 16 -56.33 16.33 26.51
CA SER A 16 -57.40 17.23 26.98
C SER A 16 -56.93 18.68 26.92
N CYS A 17 -57.85 19.52 26.46
CA CYS A 17 -57.74 20.97 26.35
C CYS A 17 -58.55 21.60 27.48
N ALA A 18 -57.94 22.36 28.39
CA ALA A 18 -58.61 23.38 29.21
C ALA A 18 -57.60 24.18 30.05
N ALA A 19 -57.16 25.34 29.55
CA ALA A 19 -57.04 26.59 30.33
C ALA A 19 -56.60 27.71 29.37
N LEU A 20 -57.58 28.29 28.70
CA LEU A 20 -57.48 29.50 27.90
C LEU A 20 -57.93 30.69 28.78
N ARG A 21 -57.25 31.84 28.61
CA ARG A 21 -57.71 33.23 28.87
C ARG A 21 -57.15 33.97 30.10
N LEU A 22 -56.08 34.72 29.86
CA LEU A 22 -55.94 36.14 30.23
C LEU A 22 -54.90 36.77 29.27
N PHE A 23 -55.37 37.29 28.13
CA PHE A 23 -55.40 38.72 27.78
C PHE A 23 -53.99 39.34 27.62
N PHE A 24 -53.39 39.35 26.43
CA PHE A 24 -53.52 40.42 25.41
C PHE A 24 -53.33 41.84 25.98
N ALA A 25 -52.08 42.26 26.17
CA ALA A 25 -51.62 43.66 26.04
C ALA A 25 -50.12 43.76 26.39
N TYR A 26 -49.21 43.50 25.43
CA TYR A 26 -47.90 44.16 25.33
C TYR A 26 -47.25 43.75 23.99
N CYS A 27 -47.78 44.29 22.90
CA CYS A 27 -47.12 44.29 21.59
C CYS A 27 -47.02 45.76 21.17
N LEU A 28 -45.88 46.40 21.44
CA LEU A 28 -45.27 47.45 20.61
C LEU A 28 -44.04 48.04 21.33
N VAL A 29 -42.88 47.98 20.65
CA VAL A 29 -41.59 48.65 20.96
C VAL A 29 -40.82 48.01 22.14
N THR A 30 -39.90 47.07 21.91
CA THR A 30 -38.55 47.20 21.29
C THR A 30 -38.20 45.88 20.58
N GLY A 31 -37.71 45.82 19.34
CA GLY A 31 -36.76 46.70 18.69
C GLY A 31 -35.37 46.04 18.66
N ILE A 32 -35.18 45.09 17.74
CA ILE A 32 -33.88 44.62 17.20
C ILE A 32 -32.96 43.87 18.19
N TYR A 33 -33.18 42.56 18.32
CA TYR A 33 -32.09 41.58 18.37
C TYR A 33 -32.40 40.50 17.33
N ALA A 34 -32.40 40.92 16.05
CA ALA A 34 -32.06 39.98 14.99
C ALA A 34 -30.58 39.63 15.23
N GLY A 35 -30.34 38.52 15.93
CA GLY A 35 -29.04 37.90 15.92
C GLY A 35 -28.65 37.75 14.46
N LEU A 36 -27.66 38.53 14.05
CA LEU A 36 -26.92 38.32 12.81
C LEU A 36 -26.30 36.94 12.92
N GLY A 37 -27.08 35.91 12.56
CA GLY A 37 -26.54 34.65 12.08
C GLY A 37 -25.81 34.97 10.77
N GLY A 38 -24.67 35.63 10.89
CA GLY A 38 -23.73 35.73 9.79
C GLY A 38 -23.38 34.29 9.46
N GLY A 39 -23.84 33.83 8.29
CA GLY A 39 -23.28 32.63 7.70
C GLY A 39 -21.76 32.79 7.77
N VAL A 40 -21.09 31.88 8.45
CA VAL A 40 -19.63 31.86 8.49
C VAL A 40 -19.20 31.37 7.11
N TRP A 41 -19.18 32.30 6.16
CA TRP A 41 -18.60 32.07 4.86
C TRP A 41 -17.09 31.95 5.08
N ALA A 42 -16.51 30.81 4.69
CA ALA A 42 -15.08 30.65 4.58
C ALA A 42 -14.50 31.86 3.84
N LYS A 43 -13.56 32.59 4.47
CA LYS A 43 -12.89 33.73 3.86
C LYS A 43 -11.51 33.34 3.38
N ASP A 44 -11.12 33.90 2.24
CA ASP A 44 -9.73 33.90 1.80
C ASP A 44 -8.99 35.06 2.51
N ILE A 45 -7.96 34.74 3.28
CA ILE A 45 -7.16 35.69 4.05
C ILE A 45 -5.72 35.61 3.55
N THR A 46 -5.22 36.68 2.95
CA THR A 46 -3.81 36.77 2.58
C THR A 46 -2.95 36.95 3.83
N VAL A 47 -1.96 36.09 4.00
CA VAL A 47 -0.99 36.14 5.10
C VAL A 47 0.33 36.64 4.55
N THR A 48 0.80 37.78 5.06
CA THR A 48 2.10 38.38 4.70
C THR A 48 3.02 38.54 5.91
N ASP A 49 2.53 38.20 7.10
CA ASP A 49 3.13 38.46 8.39
C ASP A 49 3.23 37.16 9.20
N ASN A 50 3.12 37.23 10.53
CA ASN A 50 3.32 36.09 11.41
C ASN A 50 2.25 34.99 11.18
N LEU A 51 2.67 33.86 10.61
CA LEU A 51 1.78 32.74 10.27
C LEU A 51 1.02 32.18 11.47
N GLN A 52 1.67 31.98 12.63
CA GLN A 52 0.95 31.45 13.79
C GLN A 52 -0.15 32.41 14.25
N GLN A 53 0.12 33.71 14.27
CA GLN A 53 -0.88 34.71 14.60
C GLN A 53 -2.05 34.73 13.60
N ALA A 54 -1.78 34.51 12.31
CA ALA A 54 -2.84 34.38 11.30
C ALA A 54 -3.70 33.13 11.53
N ILE A 55 -3.08 31.98 11.85
CA ILE A 55 -3.78 30.73 12.24
C ILE A 55 -4.66 30.96 13.47
N ASP A 56 -4.12 31.63 14.50
CA ASP A 56 -4.84 31.90 15.75
C ASP A 56 -6.05 32.81 15.54
N ARG A 57 -5.96 33.77 14.60
CA ARG A 57 -7.06 34.69 14.26
C ARG A 57 -8.09 34.11 13.31
N ALA A 58 -7.73 33.13 12.48
CA ALA A 58 -8.62 32.52 11.50
C ALA A 58 -9.88 31.93 12.16
N MET A 59 -11.02 32.05 11.49
CA MET A 59 -12.23 31.35 11.87
C MET A 59 -12.24 29.95 11.26
N SER A 60 -13.06 29.07 11.84
CA SER A 60 -13.23 27.72 11.29
C SER A 60 -13.73 27.78 9.84
N GLY A 61 -13.03 27.07 8.95
CA GLY A 61 -13.32 27.01 7.52
C GLY A 61 -12.59 28.05 6.67
N ASP A 62 -11.90 29.03 7.26
CA ASP A 62 -11.15 30.03 6.51
C ASP A 62 -9.99 29.41 5.71
N ARG A 63 -9.57 30.11 4.65
CA ARG A 63 -8.44 29.75 3.80
C ARG A 63 -7.35 30.81 3.95
N LEU A 64 -6.23 30.42 4.53
CA LEU A 64 -5.04 31.26 4.69
C LEU A 64 -4.16 31.12 3.44
N LEU A 65 -4.15 32.16 2.60
CA LEU A 65 -3.35 32.23 1.39
C LEU A 65 -1.99 32.87 1.72
N LEU A 66 -0.93 32.07 1.77
CA LEU A 66 0.40 32.54 2.10
C LEU A 66 1.02 33.32 0.94
N ALA A 67 1.43 34.56 1.20
CA ALA A 67 2.30 35.27 0.29
C ALA A 67 3.68 34.60 0.23
N SER A 68 4.35 34.70 -0.93
CA SER A 68 5.70 34.17 -1.12
C SER A 68 6.66 34.67 -0.05
N GLY A 69 7.48 33.76 0.48
CA GLY A 69 8.36 34.08 1.59
C GLY A 69 8.63 32.87 2.49
N ARG A 70 9.46 33.11 3.49
CA ARG A 70 9.85 32.11 4.49
C ARG A 70 9.13 32.36 5.80
N TYR A 71 8.44 31.34 6.29
CA TYR A 71 7.75 31.34 7.57
C TYR A 71 8.50 30.38 8.51
N GLU A 72 9.21 30.93 9.48
CA GLU A 72 10.05 30.18 10.41
C GLU A 72 9.30 29.91 11.72
N GLY A 73 9.26 28.65 12.15
CA GLY A 73 8.65 28.26 13.42
C GLY A 73 8.08 26.85 13.42
N ALA A 74 7.49 26.48 14.55
CA ALA A 74 6.66 25.30 14.70
C ALA A 74 5.19 25.76 14.76
N PHE A 75 4.37 25.29 13.81
CA PHE A 75 3.00 25.78 13.62
C PHE A 75 1.99 24.78 14.15
N LEU A 76 1.00 25.28 14.89
CA LEU A 76 -0.06 24.49 15.50
C LEU A 76 -1.41 24.93 14.95
N ILE A 77 -2.16 23.98 14.37
CA ILE A 77 -3.49 24.19 13.81
C ILE A 77 -4.51 23.43 14.66
N GLU A 78 -5.32 24.17 15.43
CA GLU A 78 -6.36 23.62 16.33
C GLU A 78 -7.79 23.95 15.87
N LYS A 79 -7.94 24.47 14.64
CA LYS A 79 -9.24 24.78 14.03
C LYS A 79 -9.28 24.27 12.58
N PRO A 80 -10.44 23.82 12.08
CA PRO A 80 -10.60 23.50 10.66
C PRO A 80 -10.28 24.73 9.82
N LEU A 81 -9.34 24.62 8.88
CA LEU A 81 -8.96 25.69 7.95
C LEU A 81 -8.13 25.11 6.80
N ALA A 82 -7.92 25.90 5.75
CA ALA A 82 -6.92 25.59 4.74
C ALA A 82 -5.71 26.50 4.88
N LEU A 83 -4.51 25.94 4.87
CA LEU A 83 -3.26 26.65 4.68
C LEU A 83 -2.77 26.40 3.25
N VAL A 84 -2.79 27.45 2.43
CA VAL A 84 -2.56 27.36 0.99
C VAL A 84 -1.37 28.24 0.61
N GLY A 85 -0.31 27.62 0.10
CA GLY A 85 0.83 28.29 -0.50
C GLY A 85 0.76 28.38 -2.02
N GLY A 86 1.93 28.57 -2.62
CA GLY A 86 2.15 28.66 -4.05
C GLY A 86 3.47 29.37 -4.36
N GLY A 87 4.16 28.96 -5.44
CA GLY A 87 5.47 29.52 -5.80
C GLY A 87 6.52 29.29 -4.71
N ASP A 88 7.12 30.37 -4.19
CA ASP A 88 8.25 30.36 -3.25
C ASP A 88 7.84 30.41 -1.76
N VAL A 89 6.74 29.75 -1.37
CA VAL A 89 6.33 29.67 0.06
C VAL A 89 7.08 28.55 0.76
N ILE A 90 7.92 28.91 1.74
CA ILE A 90 8.72 27.97 2.54
C ILE A 90 8.28 28.03 3.99
N ILE A 91 7.86 26.89 4.54
CA ILE A 91 7.65 26.65 5.97
C ILE A 91 8.91 25.98 6.53
N GLN A 92 9.65 26.73 7.35
CA GLN A 92 10.92 26.29 7.92
C GLN A 92 10.73 25.98 9.41
N GLY A 93 10.86 24.71 9.76
CA GLY A 93 10.87 24.26 11.15
C GLY A 93 12.10 24.70 11.92
N THR A 94 12.03 24.52 13.24
CA THR A 94 13.07 24.93 14.20
C THR A 94 14.25 23.96 14.29
N GLY A 95 14.24 22.86 13.55
CA GLY A 95 15.18 21.75 13.71
C GLY A 95 14.89 20.87 14.94
N THR A 96 13.73 21.04 15.57
CA THR A 96 13.27 20.27 16.74
C THR A 96 11.77 20.00 16.62
N GLY A 97 11.32 18.78 16.94
CA GLY A 97 9.90 18.45 16.90
C GLY A 97 9.29 18.49 15.48
N ASN A 98 7.99 18.73 15.41
CA ASN A 98 7.24 18.80 14.16
C ASN A 98 7.24 20.22 13.58
N VAL A 99 7.27 20.34 12.24
CA VAL A 99 7.14 21.66 11.58
C VAL A 99 5.69 22.15 11.63
N ILE A 100 4.74 21.32 11.21
CA ILE A 100 3.30 21.60 11.31
C ILE A 100 2.63 20.49 12.12
N THR A 101 1.89 20.87 13.16
CA THR A 101 1.06 19.97 13.98
C THR A 101 -0.41 20.31 13.75
N VAL A 102 -1.19 19.32 13.30
CA VAL A 102 -2.63 19.45 13.07
C VAL A 102 -3.39 18.69 14.15
N LYS A 103 -4.29 19.39 14.86
CA LYS A 103 -5.16 18.86 15.91
C LYS A 103 -6.64 19.22 15.71
N ALA A 104 -7.05 19.37 14.46
CA ALA A 104 -8.43 19.70 14.10
C ALA A 104 -8.86 18.97 12.83
N PRO A 105 -10.15 18.64 12.71
CA PRO A 105 -10.67 17.97 11.52
C PRO A 105 -10.67 18.92 10.30
N ASP A 106 -10.78 18.33 9.11
CA ASP A 106 -11.01 19.04 7.85
C ASP A 106 -9.99 20.15 7.56
N VAL A 107 -8.74 19.95 8.00
CA VAL A 107 -7.61 20.84 7.70
C VAL A 107 -7.01 20.48 6.35
N THR A 108 -6.80 21.48 5.50
CA THR A 108 -6.09 21.31 4.21
C THR A 108 -4.73 22.00 4.27
N LEU A 109 -3.66 21.30 3.91
CA LEU A 109 -2.30 21.84 3.75
C LEU A 109 -1.91 21.67 2.28
N SER A 110 -1.78 22.77 1.54
CA SER A 110 -1.57 22.72 0.10
C SER A 110 -0.52 23.69 -0.44
N GLY A 111 0.31 23.23 -1.39
CA GLY A 111 1.23 24.10 -2.12
C GLY A 111 2.39 24.64 -1.28
N LEU A 112 2.81 23.93 -0.24
CA LEU A 112 3.84 24.36 0.70
C LEU A 112 5.17 23.66 0.43
N HIS A 113 6.29 24.36 0.58
CA HIS A 113 7.59 23.73 0.78
C HIS A 113 7.86 23.64 2.29
N ILE A 114 7.99 22.42 2.84
CA ILE A 114 8.14 22.16 4.28
C ILE A 114 9.46 21.46 4.55
N THR A 115 10.26 22.03 5.45
CA THR A 115 11.58 21.49 5.83
C THR A 115 11.92 21.82 7.29
N GLY A 116 12.94 21.18 7.85
CA GLY A 116 13.51 21.53 9.16
C GLY A 116 12.77 20.94 10.35
N SER A 117 12.21 19.73 10.24
CA SER A 117 11.78 18.95 11.42
C SER A 117 12.95 18.63 12.34
N GLY A 118 12.66 18.18 13.56
CA GLY A 118 13.64 17.50 14.40
C GLY A 118 14.03 16.11 13.89
N LEU A 119 14.86 15.41 14.66
CA LEU A 119 15.53 14.15 14.27
C LEU A 119 15.27 12.99 15.23
N LEU A 120 14.34 13.16 16.18
CA LEU A 120 14.06 12.13 17.17
C LEU A 120 13.02 11.14 16.67
N LEU A 121 13.44 9.90 16.42
CA LEU A 121 12.54 8.78 16.15
C LEU A 121 11.64 8.44 17.35
N GLU A 122 12.05 8.77 18.58
CA GLU A 122 11.22 8.55 19.78
C GLU A 122 9.94 9.39 19.75
N THR A 123 10.06 10.67 19.41
CA THR A 123 8.94 11.61 19.28
C THR A 123 8.33 11.62 17.88
N GLN A 124 8.92 10.90 16.93
CA GLN A 124 8.49 10.78 15.54
C GLN A 124 8.41 12.16 14.87
N ASP A 125 9.48 12.94 15.01
CA ASP A 125 9.55 14.30 14.46
C ASP A 125 9.25 14.29 12.95
N SER A 126 8.38 15.19 12.53
CA SER A 126 7.78 15.17 11.18
C SER A 126 7.69 16.55 10.54
N GLY A 127 7.72 16.60 9.20
CA GLY A 127 7.33 17.79 8.46
C GLY A 127 5.87 18.16 8.76
N ILE A 128 4.97 17.19 8.62
CA ILE A 128 3.57 17.33 9.01
C ILE A 128 3.19 16.20 9.96
N PHE A 129 2.67 16.54 11.14
CA PHE A 129 2.07 15.61 12.07
C PHE A 129 0.56 15.82 12.14
N LEU A 130 -0.20 14.80 11.77
CA LEU A 130 -1.66 14.74 11.90
C LEU A 130 -2.00 13.92 13.15
N SER A 131 -2.55 14.57 14.17
CA SER A 131 -3.01 13.86 15.36
C SER A 131 -4.33 13.12 15.11
N LYS A 132 -4.79 12.34 16.09
CA LYS A 132 -6.04 11.57 15.97
C LYS A 132 -7.28 12.45 15.74
N GLU A 133 -7.23 13.69 16.17
CA GLU A 133 -8.27 14.70 15.98
C GLU A 133 -8.33 15.23 14.54
N ALA A 134 -7.27 15.04 13.73
CA ALA A 134 -7.16 15.52 12.36
C ALA A 134 -7.90 14.65 11.33
N THR A 135 -9.14 14.27 11.64
CA THR A 135 -9.97 13.45 10.74
C THR A 135 -10.27 14.21 9.45
N GLY A 136 -10.21 13.52 8.31
CA GLY A 136 -10.49 14.14 7.01
C GLY A 136 -9.45 15.17 6.55
N ALA A 137 -8.29 15.26 7.24
CA ALA A 137 -7.23 16.19 6.83
C ALA A 137 -6.69 15.85 5.44
N VAL A 138 -6.37 16.88 4.65
CA VAL A 138 -5.84 16.76 3.29
C VAL A 138 -4.45 17.42 3.24
N VAL A 139 -3.44 16.64 2.89
CA VAL A 139 -2.06 17.11 2.65
C VAL A 139 -1.79 16.92 1.16
N GLU A 140 -1.77 18.01 0.39
CA GLU A 140 -1.70 17.91 -1.07
C GLU A 140 -0.79 18.91 -1.78
N ASN A 141 -0.16 18.49 -2.88
CA ASN A 141 0.67 19.38 -3.72
C ASN A 141 1.81 20.07 -2.94
N ASN A 142 2.34 19.43 -1.90
CA ASN A 142 3.44 19.98 -1.10
C ASN A 142 4.78 19.37 -1.51
N GLN A 143 5.86 20.10 -1.24
CA GLN A 143 7.24 19.62 -1.29
C GLN A 143 7.74 19.44 0.15
N LEU A 144 7.94 18.20 0.60
CA LEU A 144 8.43 17.89 1.94
C LEU A 144 9.88 17.40 1.84
N ILE A 145 10.82 18.26 2.22
CA ILE A 145 12.25 18.07 1.96
C ILE A 145 13.03 18.08 3.27
N ASP A 146 13.94 17.12 3.45
CA ASP A 146 14.89 17.04 4.58
C ASP A 146 14.22 17.00 5.97
N ASN A 147 13.00 16.45 6.05
CA ASN A 147 12.36 16.11 7.31
C ASN A 147 12.74 14.68 7.72
N LEU A 148 12.73 14.37 9.02
CA LEU A 148 12.93 13.00 9.51
C LEU A 148 11.82 12.10 8.97
N ILE A 149 10.57 12.43 9.26
CA ILE A 149 9.38 11.86 8.62
C ILE A 149 8.73 12.94 7.76
N GLY A 150 8.32 12.61 6.54
CA GLY A 150 7.61 13.58 5.69
C GLY A 150 6.24 13.92 6.29
N VAL A 151 5.33 12.96 6.28
CA VAL A 151 3.99 13.08 6.86
C VAL A 151 3.74 11.93 7.83
N TYR A 152 3.40 12.25 9.09
CA TYR A 152 2.97 11.27 10.07
C TYR A 152 1.47 11.40 10.36
N VAL A 153 0.72 10.36 10.00
CA VAL A 153 -0.71 10.19 10.25
C VAL A 153 -0.90 9.33 11.50
N TRP A 154 -1.11 9.98 12.65
CA TRP A 154 -1.28 9.29 13.94
C TRP A 154 -2.76 9.29 14.35
N GLY A 155 -3.51 8.26 13.96
CA GLY A 155 -4.92 8.15 14.32
C GLY A 155 -5.91 8.93 13.45
N ALA A 156 -5.44 9.82 12.58
CA ALA A 156 -6.25 10.69 11.74
C ALA A 156 -7.05 9.91 10.68
N LYS A 157 -8.29 9.57 11.04
CA LYS A 157 -9.21 8.78 10.19
C LYS A 157 -9.53 9.52 8.88
N ASP A 158 -9.64 8.75 7.79
CA ASP A 158 -10.06 9.24 6.47
C ASP A 158 -9.19 10.41 5.94
N SER A 159 -7.96 10.54 6.41
CA SER A 159 -7.00 11.54 5.95
C SER A 159 -6.43 11.19 4.59
N VAL A 160 -6.05 12.20 3.82
CA VAL A 160 -5.55 12.06 2.44
C VAL A 160 -4.20 12.74 2.32
N VAL A 161 -3.18 11.98 1.95
CA VAL A 161 -1.86 12.48 1.57
C VAL A 161 -1.71 12.26 0.06
N ARG A 162 -1.82 13.32 -0.75
CA ARG A 162 -1.84 13.16 -2.22
C ARG A 162 -0.98 14.13 -3.00
N THR A 163 -0.42 13.68 -4.12
CA THR A 163 0.29 14.55 -5.07
C THR A 163 1.40 15.38 -4.41
N ASN A 164 2.03 14.84 -3.36
CA ASN A 164 3.18 15.48 -2.72
C ASN A 164 4.48 14.93 -3.31
N VAL A 165 5.52 15.77 -3.30
CA VAL A 165 6.90 15.36 -3.54
C VAL A 165 7.59 15.28 -2.18
N ILE A 166 8.03 14.09 -1.80
CA ILE A 166 8.69 13.82 -0.52
C ILE A 166 10.12 13.39 -0.80
N ARG A 167 11.09 14.14 -0.27
CA ARG A 167 12.52 13.83 -0.34
C ARG A 167 13.07 13.69 1.08
N GLY A 168 13.24 12.45 1.52
CA GLY A 168 13.74 12.12 2.84
C GLY A 168 15.22 12.44 3.01
N ARG A 169 15.67 12.55 4.27
CA ARG A 169 17.07 12.81 4.61
C ARG A 169 18.00 11.68 4.15
N GLN A 170 19.23 12.05 3.76
CA GLN A 170 20.29 11.10 3.37
C GLN A 170 21.55 11.18 4.25
N ASP A 171 21.64 12.17 5.10
CA ASP A 171 22.80 12.46 5.95
C ASP A 171 22.83 11.66 7.28
N LEU A 172 21.88 10.75 7.49
CA LEU A 172 21.84 9.79 8.61
C LEU A 172 22.05 8.36 8.14
N ARG A 173 22.32 7.42 9.06
CA ARG A 173 22.28 5.99 8.72
C ARG A 173 20.83 5.58 8.40
N VAL A 174 20.64 4.60 7.51
CA VAL A 174 19.29 4.16 7.09
C VAL A 174 18.34 3.89 8.27
N ASN A 175 18.83 3.23 9.32
CA ASN A 175 18.00 2.92 10.50
C ASN A 175 17.64 4.14 11.37
N GLU A 176 18.38 5.24 11.26
CA GLU A 176 18.16 6.49 11.98
C GLU A 176 17.26 7.46 11.21
N ARG A 177 17.01 7.21 9.91
CA ARG A 177 16.09 7.99 9.08
C ARG A 177 14.63 7.63 9.38
N GLY A 178 13.74 8.59 9.19
CA GLY A 178 12.30 8.34 9.19
C GLY A 178 11.78 7.98 7.80
N ASN A 179 10.46 7.77 7.73
CA ASN A 179 9.78 7.30 6.52
C ASN A 179 9.19 8.48 5.74
N GLY A 180 8.89 8.30 4.44
CA GLY A 180 8.23 9.32 3.64
C GLY A 180 6.83 9.65 4.18
N VAL A 181 5.96 8.64 4.22
CA VAL A 181 4.66 8.70 4.89
C VAL A 181 4.59 7.61 5.95
N GLN A 182 4.29 8.00 7.18
CA GLN A 182 4.09 7.09 8.29
C GLN A 182 2.64 7.10 8.75
N ILE A 183 2.06 5.93 8.98
CA ILE A 183 0.67 5.78 9.40
C ILE A 183 0.59 4.86 10.61
N TRP A 184 -0.07 5.32 11.66
CA TRP A 184 -0.39 4.51 12.83
C TRP A 184 -1.88 4.62 13.14
N ASN A 185 -2.58 3.48 13.12
CA ASN A 185 -3.99 3.38 13.50
C ASN A 185 -4.91 4.46 12.89
N ALA A 186 -4.78 4.70 11.59
CA ALA A 186 -5.58 5.69 10.86
C ALA A 186 -6.48 4.99 9.82
N PRO A 187 -7.65 4.45 10.23
CA PRO A 187 -8.53 3.77 9.31
C PRO A 187 -8.99 4.68 8.18
N GLY A 188 -9.05 4.15 6.95
CA GLY A 188 -9.50 4.94 5.80
C GLY A 188 -8.47 5.92 5.24
N ALA A 189 -7.27 6.04 5.85
CA ALA A 189 -6.24 6.94 5.32
C ALA A 189 -5.79 6.53 3.92
N MET A 190 -5.59 7.52 3.06
CA MET A 190 -5.25 7.37 1.66
C MET A 190 -3.89 8.03 1.36
N VAL A 191 -3.02 7.33 0.63
CA VAL A 191 -1.75 7.86 0.14
C VAL A 191 -1.77 7.72 -1.38
N VAL A 192 -1.96 8.81 -2.12
CA VAL A 192 -2.33 8.76 -3.54
C VAL A 192 -1.48 9.67 -4.42
N GLY A 193 -0.87 9.13 -5.47
CA GLY A 193 -0.21 9.97 -6.49
C GLY A 193 1.02 10.74 -5.96
N ASN A 194 1.65 10.28 -4.88
CA ASN A 194 2.84 10.92 -4.34
C ASN A 194 4.10 10.40 -5.03
N ASP A 195 5.12 11.25 -5.09
CA ASP A 195 6.48 10.90 -5.47
C ASP A 195 7.34 10.90 -4.20
N ILE A 196 7.83 9.73 -3.77
CA ILE A 196 8.56 9.54 -2.52
C ILE A 196 9.94 8.96 -2.81
N GLN A 197 10.97 9.66 -2.37
CA GLN A 197 12.37 9.27 -2.56
C GLN A 197 13.19 9.52 -1.30
N TYR A 198 14.18 8.68 -1.05
CA TYR A 198 15.11 8.76 0.10
C TYR A 198 14.43 8.66 1.48
N GLY A 199 15.25 8.73 2.54
CA GLY A 199 14.82 8.40 3.90
C GLY A 199 15.07 6.92 4.22
N ARG A 200 14.15 6.31 4.98
CA ARG A 200 14.17 4.88 5.32
C ARG A 200 13.19 4.06 4.48
N ASP A 201 11.89 4.15 4.76
CA ASP A 201 10.84 3.48 3.99
C ASP A 201 9.94 4.53 3.31
N GLY A 202 9.33 4.19 2.18
CA GLY A 202 8.45 5.10 1.44
C GLY A 202 7.13 5.34 2.18
N ILE A 203 6.27 4.31 2.21
CA ILE A 203 5.02 4.31 2.97
C ILE A 203 5.09 3.22 4.04
N PHE A 204 5.11 3.61 5.31
CA PHE A 204 5.10 2.68 6.45
C PHE A 204 3.79 2.78 7.22
N VAL A 205 3.07 1.66 7.35
CA VAL A 205 1.79 1.59 8.08
C VAL A 205 1.82 0.50 9.15
N THR A 206 1.36 0.85 10.35
CA THR A 206 1.24 -0.08 11.48
C THR A 206 -0.15 -0.03 12.12
N THR A 207 -0.74 -1.19 12.37
CA THR A 207 -2.00 -1.38 13.12
C THR A 207 -3.14 -0.54 12.55
N SER A 208 -3.48 -0.72 11.27
CA SER A 208 -4.53 0.08 10.61
C SER A 208 -5.48 -0.79 9.79
N LYS A 209 -6.44 -0.16 9.08
CA LYS A 209 -7.38 -0.87 8.21
C LYS A 209 -8.01 0.03 7.15
N LYS A 210 -8.49 -0.57 6.06
CA LYS A 210 -9.21 0.17 4.99
C LYS A 210 -8.37 1.30 4.39
N ASN A 211 -7.05 1.12 4.35
CA ASN A 211 -6.15 2.08 3.75
C ASN A 211 -6.09 1.87 2.23
N ILE A 212 -5.83 2.96 1.50
CA ILE A 212 -5.67 2.92 0.05
C ILE A 212 -4.35 3.60 -0.30
N PHE A 213 -3.40 2.82 -0.82
CA PHE A 213 -2.16 3.35 -1.38
C PHE A 213 -2.23 3.18 -2.89
N ARG A 214 -2.32 4.29 -3.63
CA ARG A 214 -2.60 4.25 -5.06
C ARG A 214 -1.72 5.18 -5.88
N ASP A 215 -1.28 4.73 -7.05
CA ASP A 215 -0.60 5.56 -8.07
C ASP A 215 0.63 6.31 -7.55
N ASN A 216 1.27 5.83 -6.47
CA ASN A 216 2.49 6.44 -5.95
C ASN A 216 3.71 5.95 -6.74
N ILE A 217 4.68 6.84 -6.93
CA ILE A 217 6.02 6.50 -7.40
C ILE A 217 6.95 6.55 -6.19
N ILE A 218 7.60 5.42 -5.89
CA ILE A 218 8.40 5.27 -4.68
C ILE A 218 9.74 4.65 -5.06
N HIS A 219 10.83 5.34 -4.75
CA HIS A 219 12.15 4.93 -5.24
C HIS A 219 13.31 5.29 -4.33
N GLU A 220 14.39 4.52 -4.44
CA GLU A 220 15.63 4.69 -3.65
C GLU A 220 15.37 4.76 -2.12
N VAL A 221 14.45 3.91 -1.65
CA VAL A 221 14.18 3.65 -0.23
C VAL A 221 14.43 2.18 0.08
N ARG A 222 14.46 1.84 1.37
CA ARG A 222 14.56 0.44 1.80
C ARG A 222 13.32 -0.32 1.36
N PHE A 223 12.15 0.02 1.89
CA PHE A 223 10.88 -0.59 1.49
C PHE A 223 9.95 0.45 0.86
N ALA A 224 9.46 0.19 -0.36
CA ALA A 224 8.56 1.14 -1.02
C ALA A 224 7.21 1.23 -0.28
N VAL A 225 6.59 0.07 -0.04
CA VAL A 225 5.40 -0.07 0.81
C VAL A 225 5.66 -1.11 1.89
N HIS A 226 5.52 -0.70 3.15
CA HIS A 226 5.77 -1.53 4.32
C HIS A 226 4.55 -1.60 5.24
N TYR A 227 3.86 -2.73 5.20
CA TYR A 227 2.69 -3.03 6.03
C TYR A 227 3.08 -3.83 7.26
N MET A 228 2.58 -3.40 8.43
CA MET A 228 2.59 -4.16 9.67
C MET A 228 1.17 -4.18 10.26
N TYR A 229 0.59 -5.36 10.44
CA TYR A 229 -0.72 -5.52 11.11
C TYR A 229 -1.86 -4.67 10.51
N THR A 230 -1.92 -4.55 9.17
CA THR A 230 -2.85 -3.65 8.49
C THR A 230 -3.76 -4.40 7.51
N ASN A 231 -5.07 -4.33 7.76
CA ASN A 231 -6.02 -5.28 7.18
C ASN A 231 -7.04 -4.62 6.24
N ASN A 232 -7.69 -5.41 5.38
CA ASN A 232 -8.80 -4.95 4.51
C ASN A 232 -8.43 -3.69 3.72
N SER A 233 -7.25 -3.66 3.11
CA SER A 233 -6.65 -2.46 2.51
C SER A 233 -6.25 -2.73 1.06
N THR A 234 -6.00 -1.66 0.30
CA THR A 234 -5.70 -1.73 -1.12
C THR A 234 -4.36 -1.05 -1.41
N VAL A 235 -3.52 -1.74 -2.19
CA VAL A 235 -2.27 -1.23 -2.77
C VAL A 235 -2.43 -1.41 -4.28
N GLU A 236 -2.61 -0.32 -5.02
CA GLU A 236 -3.05 -0.37 -6.42
C GLU A 236 -2.28 0.60 -7.33
N GLY A 237 -1.84 0.14 -8.51
CA GLY A 237 -1.25 1.01 -9.52
C GLY A 237 0.06 1.70 -9.11
N ASN A 238 0.69 1.30 -8.01
CA ASN A 238 1.93 1.93 -7.54
C ASN A 238 3.12 1.47 -8.37
N ILE A 239 4.17 2.29 -8.39
CA ILE A 239 5.44 2.01 -9.05
C ILE A 239 6.56 2.07 -8.00
N SER A 240 7.21 0.93 -7.78
CA SER A 240 8.42 0.77 -6.98
C SER A 240 9.62 0.69 -7.91
N ARG A 241 10.69 1.48 -7.64
CA ARG A 241 11.92 1.49 -8.42
C ARG A 241 13.17 1.56 -7.55
N HIS A 242 14.16 0.71 -7.81
CA HIS A 242 15.47 0.79 -7.16
C HIS A 242 15.40 0.84 -5.62
N ASN A 243 14.49 0.07 -5.03
CA ASN A 243 14.37 -0.09 -3.59
C ASN A 243 14.99 -1.42 -3.15
N ASP A 244 15.28 -1.59 -1.85
CA ASP A 244 15.72 -2.91 -1.36
C ASP A 244 14.58 -3.94 -1.50
N ILE A 245 13.35 -3.53 -1.16
CA ILE A 245 12.12 -4.31 -1.38
C ILE A 245 11.02 -3.39 -1.91
N GLY A 246 10.30 -3.84 -2.93
CA GLY A 246 9.15 -3.12 -3.44
C GLY A 246 7.98 -3.12 -2.46
N TYR A 247 7.30 -4.26 -2.33
CA TYR A 247 6.08 -4.35 -1.52
C TYR A 247 6.22 -5.38 -0.41
N ALA A 248 6.36 -4.93 0.84
CA ALA A 248 6.43 -5.77 2.02
C ALA A 248 5.09 -5.79 2.78
N ILE A 249 4.35 -6.89 2.64
CA ILE A 249 3.09 -7.13 3.35
C ILE A 249 3.31 -8.09 4.51
N MET A 250 3.25 -7.57 5.73
CA MET A 250 3.55 -8.33 6.94
C MET A 250 2.39 -8.36 7.94
N PHE A 251 2.14 -9.53 8.51
CA PHE A 251 1.14 -9.77 9.57
C PHE A 251 -0.26 -9.23 9.26
N SER A 252 -0.65 -9.29 8.00
CA SER A 252 -1.81 -8.58 7.47
C SER A 252 -2.78 -9.53 6.79
N THR A 253 -4.04 -9.15 6.69
CA THR A 253 -5.05 -9.99 6.03
C THR A 253 -6.01 -9.20 5.16
N HIS A 254 -6.49 -9.83 4.09
CA HIS A 254 -7.43 -9.23 3.14
C HIS A 254 -6.86 -7.95 2.49
N VAL A 255 -5.59 -7.99 2.11
CA VAL A 255 -4.98 -6.92 1.31
C VAL A 255 -5.23 -7.20 -0.18
N ALA A 256 -5.61 -6.19 -0.94
CA ALA A 256 -5.71 -6.27 -2.40
C ALA A 256 -4.54 -5.53 -3.02
N MET A 257 -3.66 -6.26 -3.71
CA MET A 257 -2.50 -5.76 -4.44
C MET A 257 -2.78 -5.88 -5.94
N ILE A 258 -3.15 -4.78 -6.58
CA ILE A 258 -3.67 -4.77 -7.95
C ILE A 258 -2.81 -3.89 -8.86
N ASP A 259 -2.36 -4.42 -9.99
CA ASP A 259 -1.68 -3.66 -11.05
C ASP A 259 -0.46 -2.83 -10.58
N ASN A 260 0.22 -3.26 -9.51
CA ASN A 260 1.44 -2.60 -9.04
C ASN A 260 2.64 -3.07 -9.85
N GLN A 261 3.65 -2.22 -9.91
CA GLN A 261 4.88 -2.47 -10.63
C GLN A 261 6.09 -2.35 -9.68
N SER A 262 7.02 -3.30 -9.79
CA SER A 262 8.32 -3.32 -9.13
C SER A 262 9.39 -3.49 -10.20
N PHE A 263 10.29 -2.51 -10.28
CA PHE A 263 11.30 -2.42 -11.34
C PHE A 263 12.68 -2.21 -10.73
N GLY A 264 13.57 -3.19 -10.90
CA GLY A 264 14.94 -3.09 -10.42
C GLY A 264 15.06 -2.91 -8.90
N ASP A 265 14.08 -3.38 -8.13
CA ASP A 265 14.24 -3.56 -6.68
C ASP A 265 15.25 -4.69 -6.43
N GLU A 266 16.04 -4.61 -5.37
CA GLU A 266 17.24 -5.44 -5.19
C GLU A 266 16.92 -6.85 -4.65
N GLU A 267 16.32 -6.94 -3.45
CA GLU A 267 16.11 -8.23 -2.80
C GLU A 267 14.80 -8.88 -3.24
N ARG A 268 13.70 -8.13 -3.23
CA ARG A 268 12.35 -8.68 -3.41
C ARG A 268 11.41 -7.70 -4.08
N GLY A 269 10.72 -8.15 -5.13
CA GLY A 269 9.63 -7.34 -5.69
C GLY A 269 8.42 -7.31 -4.76
N ILE A 270 7.94 -8.48 -4.35
CA ILE A 270 6.83 -8.64 -3.40
C ILE A 270 7.22 -9.62 -2.29
N LEU A 271 6.99 -9.21 -1.04
CA LEU A 271 7.26 -9.98 0.18
C LEU A 271 5.95 -10.19 0.96
N PHE A 272 5.61 -11.46 1.17
CA PHE A 272 4.57 -11.89 2.11
C PHE A 272 5.19 -12.54 3.34
N ASN A 273 4.90 -12.00 4.51
CA ASN A 273 5.30 -12.57 5.79
C ASN A 273 4.10 -12.58 6.76
N TYR A 274 3.50 -13.75 6.99
CA TYR A 274 2.20 -13.84 7.68
C TYR A 274 1.10 -12.98 7.01
N ALA A 275 1.07 -12.95 5.68
CA ALA A 275 0.01 -12.31 4.90
C ALA A 275 -1.03 -13.36 4.45
N ASN A 276 -2.29 -13.18 4.79
CA ASN A 276 -3.32 -14.20 4.54
C ASN A 276 -4.57 -13.63 3.86
N HIS A 277 -5.24 -14.43 3.03
CA HIS A 277 -6.45 -13.99 2.32
C HIS A 277 -6.23 -12.74 1.43
N THR A 278 -5.00 -12.56 0.94
CA THR A 278 -4.61 -11.46 0.05
C THR A 278 -4.98 -11.79 -1.39
N LYS A 279 -5.28 -10.76 -2.18
CA LYS A 279 -5.41 -10.86 -3.64
C LYS A 279 -4.25 -10.11 -4.29
N VAL A 280 -3.51 -10.77 -5.17
CA VAL A 280 -2.33 -10.26 -5.85
C VAL A 280 -2.56 -10.47 -7.33
N ILE A 281 -3.08 -9.44 -8.00
CA ILE A 281 -3.63 -9.57 -9.36
C ILE A 281 -3.02 -8.52 -10.28
N GLY A 282 -2.58 -8.92 -11.48
CA GLY A 282 -2.14 -7.97 -12.51
C GLY A 282 -0.81 -7.26 -12.24
N ASN A 283 -0.09 -7.65 -11.18
CA ASN A 283 1.16 -6.99 -10.81
C ASN A 283 2.30 -7.40 -11.75
N ARG A 284 3.29 -6.52 -11.89
CA ARG A 284 4.51 -6.77 -12.66
C ARG A 284 5.73 -6.62 -11.75
N VAL A 285 6.58 -7.64 -11.74
CA VAL A 285 7.91 -7.59 -11.14
C VAL A 285 8.91 -7.90 -12.25
N ASP A 286 9.83 -6.96 -12.48
CA ASP A 286 10.75 -7.03 -13.61
C ASP A 286 12.08 -6.33 -13.30
N GLY A 287 13.07 -6.57 -14.15
CA GLY A 287 14.31 -5.80 -14.19
C GLY A 287 14.11 -4.37 -14.70
N VAL A 288 15.20 -3.60 -14.77
CA VAL A 288 15.21 -2.24 -15.33
C VAL A 288 16.53 -2.00 -16.05
N ASP A 289 16.51 -1.24 -17.15
CA ASP A 289 17.72 -0.80 -17.89
C ASP A 289 18.71 -1.91 -18.29
N GLY A 290 18.19 -3.10 -18.62
CA GLY A 290 19.02 -4.26 -18.98
C GLY A 290 19.69 -4.96 -17.79
N ALA A 291 19.39 -4.53 -16.55
CA ALA A 291 19.75 -5.24 -15.33
C ALA A 291 18.73 -6.37 -15.02
N PRO A 292 19.17 -7.45 -14.37
CA PRO A 292 18.26 -8.49 -13.89
C PRO A 292 17.23 -7.92 -12.90
N GLY A 293 16.10 -8.61 -12.75
CA GLY A 293 15.10 -8.34 -11.73
C GLY A 293 15.61 -8.64 -10.31
N PRO A 294 14.77 -8.46 -9.28
CA PRO A 294 15.13 -8.75 -7.90
C PRO A 294 15.63 -10.18 -7.69
N GLU A 295 16.34 -10.41 -6.58
CA GLU A 295 16.73 -11.77 -6.16
C GLU A 295 15.50 -12.70 -6.13
N LYS A 296 14.35 -12.18 -5.68
CA LYS A 296 13.08 -12.90 -5.66
C LYS A 296 11.95 -12.03 -6.18
N CYS A 297 11.28 -12.46 -7.24
CA CYS A 297 10.11 -11.77 -7.75
C CYS A 297 9.00 -11.74 -6.68
N ILE A 298 8.65 -12.91 -6.13
CA ILE A 298 7.79 -13.05 -4.94
C ILE A 298 8.46 -13.95 -3.89
N PHE A 299 8.47 -13.49 -2.64
CA PHE A 299 8.83 -14.32 -1.48
C PHE A 299 7.65 -14.50 -0.53
N ILE A 300 7.34 -15.75 -0.19
CA ILE A 300 6.20 -16.12 0.65
C ILE A 300 6.67 -16.88 1.89
N TYR A 301 6.39 -16.33 3.06
CA TYR A 301 6.72 -16.93 4.35
C TYR A 301 5.47 -17.02 5.23
N ASN A 302 5.10 -18.25 5.60
CA ASN A 302 3.93 -18.57 6.43
C ASN A 302 2.68 -17.76 6.07
N SER A 303 2.37 -17.72 4.78
CA SER A 303 1.31 -16.88 4.21
C SER A 303 0.38 -17.77 3.39
N ASN A 304 -0.92 -17.73 3.74
CA ASN A 304 -1.86 -18.77 3.37
C ASN A 304 -3.13 -18.20 2.74
N LYS A 305 -3.82 -19.02 1.94
CA LYS A 305 -5.14 -18.68 1.38
C LYS A 305 -5.12 -17.43 0.52
N ASN A 306 -3.99 -17.13 -0.12
CA ASN A 306 -3.85 -16.00 -1.01
C ASN A 306 -4.20 -16.39 -2.44
N ILE A 307 -4.67 -15.42 -3.21
CA ILE A 307 -4.92 -15.55 -4.65
C ILE A 307 -3.83 -14.72 -5.34
N ILE A 308 -2.98 -15.38 -6.12
CA ILE A 308 -1.88 -14.78 -6.88
C ILE A 308 -2.13 -15.09 -8.35
N GLN A 309 -2.77 -14.16 -9.04
CA GLN A 309 -3.28 -14.40 -10.38
C GLN A 309 -2.82 -13.36 -11.38
N ASP A 310 -2.58 -13.79 -12.61
CA ASP A 310 -2.40 -12.89 -13.75
C ASP A 310 -1.27 -11.85 -13.54
N ASN A 311 -0.20 -12.23 -12.83
CA ASN A 311 0.99 -11.39 -12.61
C ASN A 311 2.11 -11.73 -13.61
N LEU A 312 2.96 -10.76 -13.94
CA LEU A 312 4.20 -10.97 -14.69
C LEU A 312 5.39 -10.98 -13.73
N LEU A 313 6.11 -12.10 -13.69
CA LEU A 313 7.30 -12.32 -12.86
C LEU A 313 8.48 -12.62 -13.79
N SER A 314 9.29 -11.59 -14.03
CA SER A 314 10.26 -11.58 -15.13
C SER A 314 11.69 -11.29 -14.66
N GLY A 315 12.65 -12.06 -15.20
CA GLY A 315 14.08 -11.77 -15.08
C GLY A 315 14.66 -11.87 -13.67
N CYS A 316 13.95 -12.50 -12.72
CA CYS A 316 14.40 -12.65 -11.34
C CYS A 316 15.34 -13.85 -11.16
N ASP A 317 16.20 -13.81 -10.14
CA ASP A 317 16.99 -15.00 -9.76
C ASP A 317 16.06 -16.16 -9.36
N ILE A 318 14.98 -15.85 -8.64
CA ILE A 318 13.89 -16.77 -8.33
C ILE A 318 12.54 -16.11 -8.63
N GLY A 319 11.70 -16.74 -9.45
CA GLY A 319 10.34 -16.26 -9.74
C GLY A 319 9.47 -16.23 -8.47
N VAL A 320 9.22 -17.40 -7.89
CA VAL A 320 8.53 -17.50 -6.59
C VAL A 320 9.33 -18.38 -5.65
N GLN A 321 9.70 -17.86 -4.47
CA GLN A 321 10.21 -18.66 -3.37
C GLN A 321 9.20 -18.70 -2.23
N PHE A 322 8.90 -19.90 -1.73
CA PHE A 322 8.00 -20.03 -0.59
C PHE A 322 8.36 -21.18 0.36
N THR A 323 8.11 -20.95 1.65
CA THR A 323 8.53 -21.81 2.75
C THR A 323 7.62 -21.67 3.98
N ALA A 324 7.96 -22.34 5.07
CA ALA A 324 7.34 -22.24 6.39
C ALA A 324 5.84 -22.55 6.43
N GLY A 325 5.41 -23.57 5.68
CA GLY A 325 4.02 -24.05 5.70
C GLY A 325 3.02 -23.10 5.04
N SER A 326 3.46 -22.32 4.05
CA SER A 326 2.57 -21.49 3.23
C SER A 326 1.66 -22.38 2.37
N GLU A 327 0.39 -22.48 2.75
CA GLU A 327 -0.60 -23.43 2.23
C GLU A 327 -1.84 -22.74 1.64
N ASP A 328 -2.60 -23.49 0.83
CA ASP A 328 -3.86 -23.05 0.22
C ASP A 328 -3.75 -21.77 -0.63
N ASN A 329 -2.59 -21.48 -1.22
CA ASN A 329 -2.45 -20.36 -2.14
C ASN A 329 -2.83 -20.78 -3.57
N ASP A 330 -3.75 -20.06 -4.18
CA ASP A 330 -4.13 -20.21 -5.59
C ASP A 330 -3.17 -19.37 -6.44
N ILE A 331 -2.33 -20.04 -7.23
CA ILE A 331 -1.31 -19.42 -8.07
C ILE A 331 -1.56 -19.84 -9.52
N THR A 332 -2.31 -19.04 -10.26
CA THR A 332 -2.81 -19.37 -11.59
C THR A 332 -2.78 -18.18 -12.54
N GLY A 333 -2.59 -18.41 -13.84
CA GLY A 333 -2.58 -17.36 -14.85
C GLY A 333 -1.37 -16.43 -14.86
N ASN A 334 -0.36 -16.68 -14.02
CA ASN A 334 0.84 -15.85 -13.97
C ASN A 334 1.77 -16.18 -15.13
N ALA A 335 2.63 -15.24 -15.51
CA ALA A 335 3.71 -15.44 -16.45
C ALA A 335 5.06 -15.44 -15.75
N PHE A 336 5.76 -16.57 -15.83
CA PHE A 336 7.11 -16.76 -15.34
C PHE A 336 8.09 -16.68 -16.52
N VAL A 337 8.74 -15.54 -16.67
CA VAL A 337 9.54 -15.21 -17.87
C VAL A 337 11.00 -15.02 -17.51
N ASP A 338 11.90 -15.79 -18.13
CA ASP A 338 13.35 -15.63 -18.03
C ASP A 338 13.91 -15.56 -16.59
N ASN A 339 13.22 -16.15 -15.62
CA ASN A 339 13.76 -16.29 -14.27
C ASN A 339 14.81 -17.40 -14.26
N ARG A 340 15.89 -17.21 -13.51
CA ARG A 340 16.94 -18.23 -13.40
C ARG A 340 16.44 -19.53 -12.76
N THR A 341 15.55 -19.40 -11.78
CA THR A 341 14.79 -20.51 -11.18
C THR A 341 13.32 -20.08 -11.12
N GLN A 342 12.41 -20.77 -11.80
CA GLN A 342 11.01 -20.37 -11.80
C GLN A 342 10.40 -20.46 -10.40
N VAL A 343 10.60 -21.58 -9.70
CA VAL A 343 10.03 -21.81 -8.37
C VAL A 343 11.01 -22.49 -7.41
N LYS A 344 11.17 -21.91 -6.23
CA LYS A 344 11.85 -22.54 -5.09
C LYS A 344 10.88 -22.86 -3.97
N TYR A 345 10.47 -24.13 -3.88
CA TYR A 345 9.57 -24.61 -2.85
C TYR A 345 10.31 -25.44 -1.80
N VAL A 346 10.12 -25.09 -0.52
CA VAL A 346 10.63 -25.90 0.60
C VAL A 346 9.45 -26.47 1.37
N GLY A 347 9.03 -27.67 1.01
CA GLY A 347 7.98 -28.41 1.69
C GLY A 347 7.83 -29.83 1.16
N THR A 348 6.96 -30.62 1.80
CA THR A 348 6.81 -32.06 1.52
C THR A 348 5.50 -32.45 0.83
N ARG A 349 4.69 -31.46 0.43
CA ARG A 349 3.37 -31.68 -0.16
C ARG A 349 3.39 -31.41 -1.65
N TRP A 350 2.44 -31.99 -2.37
CA TRP A 350 2.14 -31.60 -3.74
C TRP A 350 1.20 -30.41 -3.73
N LEU A 351 1.54 -29.39 -4.51
CA LEU A 351 0.75 -28.18 -4.67
C LEU A 351 0.37 -28.03 -6.13
N GLU A 352 -0.93 -28.02 -6.39
CA GLU A 352 -1.48 -27.82 -7.72
C GLU A 352 -1.60 -26.31 -8.00
N TRP A 353 -0.93 -25.86 -9.06
CA TRP A 353 -0.92 -24.48 -9.55
C TRP A 353 -1.69 -24.38 -10.87
N SER A 354 -2.78 -25.13 -10.96
CA SER A 354 -3.84 -24.96 -11.94
C SER A 354 -5.21 -25.05 -11.26
N THR A 355 -6.17 -24.31 -11.77
CA THR A 355 -7.56 -24.33 -11.29
C THR A 355 -8.49 -24.31 -12.49
N GLU A 356 -9.50 -25.19 -12.48
CA GLU A 356 -10.50 -25.28 -13.56
C GLU A 356 -9.89 -25.43 -14.97
N GLY A 357 -8.78 -26.17 -15.08
CA GLY A 357 -8.10 -26.40 -16.36
C GLY A 357 -7.26 -25.20 -16.85
N ARG A 358 -6.93 -24.26 -15.97
CA ARG A 358 -6.06 -23.12 -16.26
C ARG A 358 -4.91 -23.02 -15.28
N GLY A 359 -3.68 -23.10 -15.78
CA GLY A 359 -2.43 -22.97 -15.05
C GLY A 359 -1.71 -21.65 -15.30
N ASN A 360 -0.38 -21.69 -15.33
CA ASN A 360 0.51 -20.54 -15.53
C ASN A 360 1.31 -20.69 -16.83
N TYR A 361 1.84 -19.57 -17.33
CA TYR A 361 2.80 -19.56 -18.42
C TYR A 361 4.24 -19.69 -17.89
N TRP A 362 5.04 -20.52 -18.54
CA TRP A 362 6.42 -20.82 -18.16
C TRP A 362 7.34 -20.72 -19.38
N SER A 363 8.23 -19.74 -19.38
CA SER A 363 9.16 -19.48 -20.50
C SER A 363 10.13 -20.64 -20.81
N ASP A 364 10.38 -21.52 -19.85
CA ASP A 364 11.25 -22.70 -20.00
C ASP A 364 10.48 -24.00 -20.30
N ASN A 365 9.15 -23.95 -20.42
CA ASN A 365 8.34 -25.10 -20.76
C ASN A 365 8.34 -25.37 -22.27
N SER A 366 9.15 -26.33 -22.71
CA SER A 366 9.23 -26.77 -24.11
C SER A 366 8.15 -27.80 -24.47
N ALA A 367 6.89 -27.51 -24.13
CA ALA A 367 5.74 -28.40 -24.39
C ALA A 367 5.08 -28.12 -25.75
N PHE A 368 4.18 -29.03 -26.14
CA PHE A 368 3.35 -28.90 -27.34
C PHE A 368 1.88 -28.75 -26.94
N ASP A 369 1.12 -28.11 -27.81
CA ASP A 369 -0.33 -28.03 -27.79
C ASP A 369 -0.84 -28.54 -29.14
N LEU A 370 -1.17 -29.83 -29.20
CA LEU A 370 -1.55 -30.51 -30.43
C LEU A 370 -3.02 -30.32 -30.78
N ASP A 371 -3.87 -29.99 -29.81
CA ASP A 371 -5.30 -29.76 -30.01
C ASP A 371 -5.66 -28.28 -30.23
N GLY A 372 -4.70 -27.37 -30.00
CA GLY A 372 -4.78 -25.94 -30.29
C GLY A 372 -5.63 -25.17 -29.28
N ASN A 373 -5.77 -25.67 -28.05
CA ASN A 373 -6.63 -25.06 -27.03
C ASN A 373 -5.92 -23.99 -26.17
N GLY A 374 -4.62 -23.74 -26.39
CA GLY A 374 -3.81 -22.78 -25.66
C GLY A 374 -3.20 -23.30 -24.35
N ILE A 375 -3.38 -24.59 -24.05
CA ILE A 375 -2.85 -25.30 -22.88
C ILE A 375 -1.87 -26.39 -23.35
N ALA A 376 -0.75 -26.54 -22.66
CA ALA A 376 0.20 -27.59 -22.94
C ALA A 376 -0.39 -28.99 -22.67
N ASP A 377 -0.17 -29.93 -23.60
CA ASP A 377 -0.60 -31.33 -23.47
C ASP A 377 0.13 -32.10 -22.34
N THR A 378 1.17 -31.50 -21.76
CA THR A 378 1.99 -32.11 -20.71
C THR A 378 2.00 -31.28 -19.44
N VAL A 379 1.87 -31.97 -18.31
CA VAL A 379 2.00 -31.40 -16.96
C VAL A 379 3.40 -30.81 -16.75
N TYR A 380 3.47 -29.56 -16.30
CA TYR A 380 4.72 -28.90 -15.97
C TYR A 380 5.05 -29.03 -14.47
N ARG A 381 6.36 -29.12 -14.16
CA ARG A 381 6.88 -29.25 -12.79
C ARG A 381 8.11 -28.36 -12.64
N PRO A 382 8.01 -27.19 -11.99
CA PRO A 382 9.12 -26.24 -11.87
C PRO A 382 10.19 -26.67 -10.85
N ASN A 383 9.96 -27.74 -10.09
CA ASN A 383 10.95 -28.29 -9.17
C ASN A 383 10.83 -29.82 -9.03
N ASP A 384 11.97 -30.46 -8.78
CA ASP A 384 12.08 -31.89 -8.50
C ASP A 384 12.99 -32.20 -7.28
N LEU A 385 13.10 -33.48 -6.90
CA LEU A 385 14.02 -33.94 -5.83
C LEU A 385 15.48 -33.57 -6.10
N THR A 386 15.92 -33.54 -7.36
CA THR A 386 17.29 -33.14 -7.73
C THR A 386 17.51 -31.68 -7.35
N ASP A 387 16.53 -30.81 -7.60
CA ASP A 387 16.59 -29.40 -7.20
C ASP A 387 16.71 -29.25 -5.68
N GLN A 388 15.97 -30.04 -4.89
CA GLN A 388 16.09 -30.03 -3.43
C GLN A 388 17.50 -30.44 -2.96
N ILE A 389 18.11 -31.45 -3.60
CA ILE A 389 19.49 -31.85 -3.30
C ILE A 389 20.45 -30.73 -3.64
N LEU A 390 20.31 -30.09 -4.80
CA LEU A 390 21.17 -28.99 -5.25
C LEU A 390 21.03 -27.74 -4.37
N TRP A 391 19.84 -27.48 -3.82
CA TRP A 391 19.64 -26.40 -2.85
C TRP A 391 20.26 -26.69 -1.49
N ARG A 392 20.29 -27.97 -1.07
CA ARG A 392 20.88 -28.39 0.20
C ARG A 392 22.40 -28.54 0.14
N TYR A 393 22.93 -28.97 -1.01
CA TYR A 393 24.35 -29.19 -1.28
C TYR A 393 24.73 -28.51 -2.59
N PRO A 394 25.00 -27.19 -2.58
CA PRO A 394 25.33 -26.44 -3.80
C PRO A 394 26.55 -27.00 -4.56
N GLU A 395 27.47 -27.67 -3.87
CA GLU A 395 28.66 -28.31 -4.46
C GLU A 395 28.28 -29.46 -5.41
N ALA A 396 27.10 -30.06 -5.23
CA ALA A 396 26.58 -31.11 -6.09
C ALA A 396 26.22 -30.60 -7.50
N LYS A 397 26.24 -29.27 -7.75
CA LYS A 397 26.08 -28.71 -9.10
C LYS A 397 27.11 -29.26 -10.10
N LEU A 398 28.31 -29.63 -9.64
CA LEU A 398 29.34 -30.28 -10.47
C LEU A 398 28.90 -31.65 -11.01
N LEU A 399 27.88 -32.26 -10.42
CA LEU A 399 27.41 -33.61 -10.72
C LEU A 399 26.09 -33.62 -11.50
N VAL A 400 25.54 -32.46 -11.88
CA VAL A 400 24.21 -32.34 -12.52
C VAL A 400 24.10 -33.17 -13.80
N ASN A 401 25.18 -33.26 -14.57
CA ASN A 401 25.23 -34.04 -15.81
C ASN A 401 25.72 -35.49 -15.60
N SER A 402 25.95 -35.91 -14.35
CA SER A 402 26.43 -37.27 -14.06
C SER A 402 25.36 -38.32 -14.36
N PRO A 403 25.76 -39.56 -14.73
CA PRO A 403 24.82 -40.66 -14.94
C PRO A 403 23.91 -40.93 -13.74
N ALA A 404 24.40 -40.68 -12.51
CA ALA A 404 23.61 -40.86 -11.29
C ALA A 404 22.42 -39.89 -11.21
N VAL A 405 22.63 -38.62 -11.57
CA VAL A 405 21.56 -37.61 -11.59
C VAL A 405 20.57 -37.88 -12.72
N GLN A 406 21.05 -38.29 -13.90
CA GLN A 406 20.18 -38.67 -15.01
C GLN A 406 19.30 -39.89 -14.67
N LEU A 407 19.88 -40.91 -14.03
CA LEU A 407 19.14 -42.09 -13.56
C LEU A 407 18.09 -41.71 -12.52
N LEU A 408 18.41 -40.80 -11.59
CA LEU A 408 17.48 -40.30 -10.59
C LEU A 408 16.29 -39.57 -11.25
N LYS A 409 16.56 -38.66 -12.20
CA LYS A 409 15.52 -37.95 -12.97
C LYS A 409 14.63 -38.91 -13.76
N TRP A 410 15.23 -39.90 -14.42
CA TRP A 410 14.46 -40.93 -15.12
C TRP A 410 13.58 -41.74 -14.15
N ALA A 411 14.14 -42.21 -13.02
CA ALA A 411 13.38 -42.96 -12.03
C ALA A 411 12.21 -42.15 -11.46
N GLN A 412 12.39 -40.85 -11.24
CA GLN A 412 11.33 -39.94 -10.81
C GLN A 412 10.23 -39.75 -11.85
N SER A 413 10.57 -39.73 -13.14
CA SER A 413 9.58 -39.68 -14.23
C SER A 413 8.78 -40.98 -14.34
N ALA A 414 9.43 -42.12 -14.12
CA ALA A 414 8.81 -43.45 -14.19
C ALA A 414 8.02 -43.85 -12.93
N PHE A 415 8.41 -43.34 -11.75
CA PHE A 415 7.82 -43.68 -10.45
C PHE A 415 7.44 -42.43 -9.65
N PRO A 416 6.30 -41.78 -9.96
CA PRO A 416 5.88 -40.54 -9.30
C PRO A 416 5.71 -40.63 -7.77
N ALA A 417 5.54 -41.85 -7.23
CA ALA A 417 5.41 -42.09 -5.79
C ALA A 417 6.69 -41.82 -4.97
N LEU A 418 7.85 -41.65 -5.62
CA LEU A 418 9.14 -41.38 -4.96
C LEU A 418 9.43 -39.88 -4.74
N HIS A 419 8.55 -38.98 -5.20
CA HIS A 419 8.75 -37.54 -5.05
C HIS A 419 8.41 -37.06 -3.63
N PRO A 420 9.26 -36.25 -2.99
CA PRO A 420 9.02 -35.75 -1.64
C PRO A 420 7.98 -34.60 -1.60
N GLY A 421 7.15 -34.40 -2.63
CA GLY A 421 6.32 -33.20 -2.81
C GLY A 421 6.97 -32.19 -3.77
N GLY A 422 6.22 -31.17 -4.18
CA GLY A 422 6.63 -30.24 -5.24
C GLY A 422 5.47 -29.39 -5.74
N VAL A 423 5.76 -28.54 -6.72
CA VAL A 423 4.73 -27.81 -7.46
C VAL A 423 4.40 -28.57 -8.75
N VAL A 424 3.12 -28.63 -9.07
CA VAL A 424 2.60 -29.21 -10.31
C VAL A 424 1.69 -28.19 -10.95
N ASP A 425 1.83 -28.01 -12.26
CA ASP A 425 0.87 -27.29 -13.07
C ASP A 425 0.29 -28.25 -14.11
N SER A 426 -0.94 -28.68 -13.87
CA SER A 426 -1.65 -29.62 -14.74
C SER A 426 -2.24 -28.99 -16.01
N ALA A 427 -2.26 -27.66 -16.13
CA ALA A 427 -2.77 -26.99 -17.32
C ALA A 427 -1.89 -25.77 -17.70
N PRO A 428 -0.60 -25.99 -18.03
CA PRO A 428 0.32 -24.89 -18.32
C PRO A 428 -0.15 -24.11 -19.55
N LEU A 429 -0.10 -22.78 -19.49
CA LEU A 429 -0.46 -21.92 -20.62
C LEU A 429 0.64 -21.95 -21.69
N MET A 430 0.24 -21.98 -22.97
CA MET A 430 1.16 -21.93 -24.10
C MET A 430 1.65 -20.53 -24.44
N ASP A 431 0.85 -19.51 -24.12
CA ASP A 431 1.14 -18.11 -24.42
C ASP A 431 1.19 -17.27 -23.15
N VAL A 432 2.02 -16.21 -23.19
CA VAL A 432 2.02 -15.17 -22.16
C VAL A 432 0.61 -14.55 -22.10
N PRO A 433 0.04 -14.32 -20.90
CA PRO A 433 -1.24 -13.64 -20.75
C PRO A 433 -1.26 -12.31 -21.53
N PRO A 434 -2.30 -12.06 -22.38
CA PRO A 434 -2.30 -10.97 -23.35
C PRO A 434 -2.03 -9.57 -22.78
N GLN A 435 -2.45 -9.33 -21.53
CA GLN A 435 -2.25 -8.04 -20.84
C GLN A 435 -0.78 -7.63 -20.67
N PHE A 436 0.16 -8.57 -20.82
CA PHE A 436 1.60 -8.32 -20.74
C PHE A 436 2.28 -8.24 -22.11
N ILE A 437 1.63 -8.71 -23.18
CA ILE A 437 2.14 -8.60 -24.56
C ILE A 437 1.98 -7.15 -25.06
N GLU A 438 0.85 -6.49 -24.79
CA GLU A 438 0.58 -5.13 -25.26
C GLU A 438 1.40 -4.05 -24.53
N LYS A 439 1.71 -4.24 -23.24
CA LYS A 439 2.44 -3.25 -22.42
C LYS A 439 3.92 -3.11 -22.80
N ASN A 440 4.56 -4.12 -23.41
CA ASN A 440 5.94 -4.01 -23.90
C ASN A 440 6.07 -3.15 -25.17
N ASN A 441 5.00 -2.99 -25.96
CA ASN A 441 5.00 -2.10 -27.13
C ASN A 441 4.81 -0.62 -26.78
N LEU A 442 4.45 -0.29 -25.53
CA LEU A 442 4.22 1.08 -25.07
C LEU A 442 5.38 1.66 -24.25
N GLN A 443 6.31 0.84 -23.75
CA GLN A 443 7.49 1.29 -23.02
C GLN A 443 8.75 1.46 -23.90
N GLY A 444 8.67 1.13 -25.19
CA GLY A 444 9.74 1.30 -26.18
C GLY A 444 9.67 2.59 -27.01
N LYS A 445 8.99 3.64 -26.54
CA LYS A 445 8.92 4.94 -27.21
C LYS A 445 9.30 6.09 -26.29
#